data_AF-A0A3N5PDQ4-F1
#
_entry.id   AF-A0A3N5PDQ4-F1
#
_cell.length_a   1.000
_cell.length_b   1.000
_cell.length_c   1.000
_cell.angle_alpha   90.00
_cell.angle_beta   90.00
_cell.angle_gamma   90.00
#
_symmetry.space_group_name_H-M   'P 1'
#
loop_
_entity.id
_entity.type
_entity.pdbx_description
1 polymer ?
#
loop_
_entity_poly.entity_id
_entity_poly.type
_entity_poly.pdbx_seq_one_letter_code
_entity_poly.pdbx_strand_id
1 'polypeptide(L)'
;MNAHSVEPHYTEIRQGGEVQIYESIMRDQSGAPTTGLLSAVSYLKDNRLLPRGFEKSTADPSIAVIGTAAQDADFTGAGDRVRYDVEVGSAPGPFQIDAELRFQVISFRWAENLRPYNSEETRRFVGYYESMASSSSEVLASARATTR
;
A
#
# COMPACT_ATOMS: atom_id res chain seq x y z
N MET A 1 -8.72 -7.59 -9.81
CA MET A 1 -8.64 -6.14 -9.58
C MET A 1 -8.47 -5.45 -10.91
N ASN A 2 -9.16 -4.33 -11.15
CA ASN A 2 -9.08 -3.60 -12.40
C ASN A 2 -7.70 -2.92 -12.48
N ALA A 3 -6.96 -3.06 -13.59
CA ALA A 3 -5.58 -2.58 -13.73
C ALA A 3 -5.43 -1.05 -13.57
N HIS A 4 -6.53 -0.29 -13.45
CA HIS A 4 -6.54 1.16 -13.26
C HIS A 4 -6.80 1.61 -11.81
N SER A 5 -7.22 0.72 -10.92
CA SER A 5 -7.63 1.09 -9.55
C SER A 5 -6.42 1.07 -8.61
N VAL A 6 -6.05 2.23 -8.07
CA VAL A 6 -5.06 2.35 -6.98
C VAL A 6 -5.75 2.03 -5.67
N GLU A 7 -5.13 1.18 -4.86
CA GLU A 7 -5.73 0.81 -3.58
C GLU A 7 -5.72 2.02 -2.63
N PRO A 8 -6.89 2.41 -2.07
CA PRO A 8 -6.96 3.61 -1.26
C PRO A 8 -6.17 3.44 0.03
N HIS A 9 -5.95 4.56 0.72
CA HIS A 9 -5.61 4.49 2.13
C HIS A 9 -6.91 4.28 2.92
N TYR A 10 -6.98 3.17 3.65
CA TYR A 10 -8.13 2.78 4.46
C TYR A 10 -8.01 3.36 5.86
N THR A 11 -9.12 3.93 6.35
CA THR A 11 -9.36 4.14 7.77
C THR A 11 -10.10 2.95 8.40
N GLU A 12 -10.75 2.13 7.56
CA GLU A 12 -11.48 0.93 7.94
C GLU A 12 -11.35 -0.15 6.85
N ILE A 13 -11.08 -1.39 7.27
CA ILE A 13 -11.03 -2.58 6.42
C ILE A 13 -12.13 -3.54 6.85
N ARG A 14 -12.94 -4.00 5.88
CA ARG A 14 -14.10 -4.88 6.11
C ARG A 14 -14.04 -6.18 5.32
N GLN A 15 -13.27 -6.22 4.24
CA GLN A 15 -13.23 -7.37 3.34
C GLN A 15 -11.82 -7.93 3.24
N GLY A 16 -11.68 -9.25 3.14
CA GLY A 16 -10.36 -9.89 3.06
C GLY A 16 -9.53 -9.54 1.82
N GLY A 17 -10.13 -8.91 0.81
CA GLY A 17 -9.42 -8.38 -0.36
C GLY A 17 -8.90 -6.95 -0.18
N GLU A 18 -9.32 -6.24 0.86
CA GLU A 18 -8.86 -4.90 1.19
C GLU A 18 -7.60 -5.01 2.06
N VAL A 19 -6.52 -4.39 1.62
CA VAL A 19 -5.24 -4.42 2.34
C VAL A 19 -4.72 -3.00 2.47
N GLN A 20 -4.30 -2.63 3.68
CA GLN A 20 -3.64 -1.35 3.89
C GLN A 20 -2.25 -1.39 3.28
N ILE A 21 -2.06 -0.65 2.19
CA ILE A 21 -0.77 -0.54 1.50
C ILE A 21 -0.22 0.88 1.67
N TYR A 22 0.95 0.97 2.31
CA TYR A 22 1.74 2.19 2.45
C TYR A 22 2.73 2.30 1.30
N GLU A 23 2.44 3.17 0.34
CA GLU A 23 3.20 3.27 -0.90
C GLU A 23 3.08 4.66 -1.53
N SER A 24 3.95 4.92 -2.50
CA SER A 24 3.83 6.05 -3.40
C SER A 24 3.44 5.55 -4.79
N ILE A 25 2.37 6.10 -5.36
CA ILE A 25 1.94 5.85 -6.74
C ILE A 25 2.06 7.14 -7.54
N MET A 26 2.92 7.14 -8.55
CA MET A 26 3.07 8.25 -9.49
C MET A 26 2.01 8.19 -10.59
N ARG A 27 1.70 9.33 -11.20
CA ARG A 27 0.93 9.42 -12.45
C ARG A 27 1.71 10.10 -13.56
N ASP A 28 1.37 9.72 -14.78
CA ASP A 28 1.81 10.37 -16.00
C ASP A 28 0.93 11.59 -16.36
N GLN A 29 1.24 12.22 -17.51
CA GLN A 29 0.52 13.38 -18.04
C GLN A 29 -0.96 13.09 -18.39
N SER A 30 -1.32 11.83 -18.66
CA SER A 30 -2.70 11.40 -18.90
C SER A 30 -3.47 11.16 -17.59
N GLY A 31 -2.78 11.22 -16.45
CA GLY A 31 -3.34 10.91 -15.13
C GLY A 31 -3.32 9.43 -14.78
N ALA A 32 -2.79 8.56 -15.65
CA ALA A 32 -2.71 7.13 -15.40
C ALA A 32 -1.55 6.80 -14.44
N PRO A 33 -1.68 5.77 -13.58
CA PRO A 33 -0.57 5.29 -12.75
C PRO A 33 0.64 4.92 -13.61
N THR A 34 1.84 5.33 -13.19
CA THR A 34 3.08 5.04 -13.91
C THR A 34 4.23 4.74 -12.95
N THR A 35 5.22 4.02 -13.47
CA THR A 35 6.52 3.76 -12.85
C THR A 35 7.66 4.47 -13.60
N GLY A 36 7.39 5.00 -14.80
CA GLY A 36 8.40 5.68 -15.60
C GLY A 36 8.78 7.03 -14.99
N LEU A 37 9.98 7.13 -14.42
CA LEU A 37 10.47 8.35 -13.77
C LEU A 37 10.43 9.58 -14.68
N LEU A 38 10.74 9.40 -15.97
CA LEU A 38 10.70 10.50 -16.95
C LEU A 38 9.28 10.91 -17.37
N SER A 39 8.29 10.02 -17.16
CA SER A 39 6.88 10.29 -17.46
C SER A 39 6.10 10.80 -16.25
N ALA A 40 6.62 10.61 -15.03
CA ALA A 40 5.95 10.98 -13.81
C ALA A 40 5.88 12.51 -13.67
N VAL A 41 4.67 13.04 -13.50
CA VAL A 41 4.44 14.49 -13.35
C VAL A 41 3.87 14.88 -11.99
N SER A 42 3.34 13.92 -11.22
CA SER A 42 2.89 14.09 -9.83
C SER A 42 2.52 12.73 -9.24
N TYR A 43 2.10 12.72 -7.98
CA TYR A 43 1.60 11.53 -7.29
C TYR A 43 0.07 11.46 -7.32
N LEU A 44 -0.48 10.24 -7.46
CA LEU A 44 -1.88 9.92 -7.19
C LEU A 44 -2.11 9.64 -5.71
N LYS A 45 -1.11 9.03 -5.07
CA LYS A 45 -1.10 8.60 -3.68
C LYS A 45 0.33 8.65 -3.18
N ASP A 46 0.53 9.16 -1.98
CA ASP A 46 1.74 8.97 -1.21
C ASP A 46 1.34 8.93 0.26
N ASN A 47 1.22 7.72 0.79
CA ASN A 47 0.86 7.45 2.17
C ASN A 47 1.93 6.62 2.86
N ARG A 48 3.19 6.70 2.43
CA ARG A 48 4.29 6.00 3.12
C ARG A 48 4.33 6.43 4.59
N LEU A 49 4.63 5.48 5.48
CA LEU A 49 4.69 5.73 6.92
C LEU A 49 5.57 6.94 7.22
N LEU A 50 5.03 7.84 8.03
CA LEU A 50 5.64 9.15 8.26
C LEU A 50 6.75 9.06 9.32
N PRO A 51 7.83 9.85 9.18
CA PRO A 51 8.82 10.00 10.24
C PRO A 51 8.20 10.53 11.53
N ARG A 52 8.81 10.16 12.66
CA ARG A 52 8.41 10.69 13.97
C ARG A 52 8.47 12.22 13.98
N GLY A 53 7.35 12.86 14.32
CA GLY A 53 7.23 14.33 14.38
C GLY A 53 6.90 15.00 13.04
N PHE A 54 6.58 14.23 12.00
CA PHE A 54 6.15 14.79 10.72
C PHE A 54 4.75 15.42 10.83
N GLU A 55 4.64 16.69 10.41
CA GLU A 55 3.40 17.47 10.41
C GLU A 55 2.87 17.65 8.98
N LYS A 56 1.73 17.00 8.68
CA LYS A 56 1.16 16.98 7.31
C LYS A 56 0.77 18.37 6.81
N SER A 57 0.28 19.24 7.70
CA SER A 57 -0.24 20.57 7.36
C SER A 57 0.84 21.58 6.96
N THR A 58 2.08 21.35 7.40
CA THR A 58 3.22 22.24 7.13
C THR A 58 4.25 21.61 6.19
N ALA A 59 4.00 20.39 5.70
CA ALA A 59 4.90 19.68 4.80
C ALA A 59 5.06 20.45 3.48
N ASP A 60 6.30 20.53 2.99
CA ASP A 60 6.56 21.03 1.64
C ASP A 60 5.82 20.15 0.61
N PRO A 61 5.23 20.73 -0.45
CA PRO A 61 4.50 19.97 -1.47
C PRO A 61 5.29 18.80 -2.08
N SER A 62 6.62 18.87 -2.11
CA SER A 62 7.49 17.81 -2.64
C SER A 62 7.58 16.55 -1.75
N ILE A 63 7.18 16.66 -0.48
CA ILE A 63 7.19 15.56 0.50
C ILE A 63 5.83 15.40 1.18
N ALA A 64 4.78 16.05 0.66
CA ALA A 64 3.45 16.03 1.25
C ALA A 64 2.81 14.64 1.15
N VAL A 65 1.93 14.34 2.09
CA VAL A 65 1.03 13.19 1.99
C VAL A 65 0.02 13.46 0.89
N ILE A 66 -0.17 12.50 -0.02
CA ILE A 66 -1.06 12.63 -1.18
C ILE A 66 -2.16 11.57 -1.13
N GLY A 67 -3.38 11.96 -1.48
CA GLY A 67 -4.56 11.10 -1.43
C GLY A 67 -5.30 11.17 -0.09
N THR A 68 -6.19 10.21 0.16
CA THR A 68 -7.11 10.20 1.32
C THR A 68 -6.39 10.22 2.67
N ALA A 69 -5.16 9.70 2.74
CA ALA A 69 -4.31 9.75 3.93
C ALA A 69 -3.99 11.17 4.42
N ALA A 70 -4.03 12.16 3.53
CA ALA A 70 -3.76 13.55 3.90
C ALA A 70 -4.86 14.12 4.81
N GLN A 71 -6.09 13.61 4.70
CA GLN A 71 -7.24 14.03 5.50
C GLN A 71 -7.51 13.14 6.71
N ASP A 72 -6.82 12.00 6.84
CA ASP A 72 -7.01 11.10 7.96
C ASP A 72 -6.35 11.65 9.24
N ALA A 73 -7.12 11.85 10.31
CA ALA A 73 -6.60 12.33 11.58
C ALA A 73 -5.78 11.27 12.33
N ASP A 74 -6.02 9.99 12.04
CA ASP A 74 -5.37 8.85 12.68
C ASP A 74 -4.04 8.46 12.00
N PHE A 75 -3.79 8.98 10.80
CA PHE A 75 -2.50 8.87 10.10
C PHE A 75 -1.59 10.07 10.38
N THR A 76 -0.57 9.89 11.20
CA THR A 76 0.32 10.96 11.70
C THR A 76 1.79 10.54 11.71
N GLY A 77 2.69 11.46 12.07
CA GLY A 77 4.08 11.12 12.37
C GLY A 77 4.27 10.08 13.48
N ALA A 78 3.25 9.80 14.30
CA ALA A 78 3.31 8.76 15.33
C ALA A 78 2.95 7.35 14.80
N GLY A 79 2.32 7.26 13.63
CA GLY A 79 1.85 6.01 13.05
C GLY A 79 0.50 6.15 12.35
N ASP A 80 -0.14 5.02 12.11
CA ASP A 80 -1.46 4.92 11.50
C ASP A 80 -2.37 4.04 12.38
N ARG A 81 -3.64 4.40 12.50
CA ARG A 81 -4.64 3.59 13.20
C ARG A 81 -5.77 3.23 12.25
N VAL A 82 -5.74 1.99 11.78
CA VAL A 82 -6.76 1.42 10.89
C VAL A 82 -7.73 0.56 11.70
N ARG A 83 -9.04 0.74 11.49
CA ARG A 83 -10.08 -0.12 12.07
C ARG A 83 -10.27 -1.36 11.22
N TYR A 84 -10.32 -2.54 11.84
CA TYR A 84 -10.76 -3.75 11.18
C TYR A 84 -12.14 -4.14 11.71
N ASP A 85 -13.10 -4.35 10.82
CA ASP A 85 -14.44 -4.85 11.13
C ASP A 85 -14.63 -6.18 10.39
N VAL A 86 -14.59 -7.28 11.15
CA VAL A 86 -14.53 -8.63 10.61
C VAL A 86 -15.77 -9.39 11.05
N GLU A 87 -16.58 -9.82 10.08
CA GLU A 87 -17.73 -10.68 10.34
C GLU A 87 -17.26 -12.09 10.71
N VAL A 88 -17.61 -12.53 11.92
CA VAL A 88 -17.25 -13.86 12.45
C VAL A 88 -18.40 -14.88 12.37
N GLY A 89 -19.56 -14.47 11.85
CA GLY A 89 -20.76 -15.31 11.76
C GLY A 89 -21.15 -15.91 13.11
N SER A 90 -21.32 -17.24 13.16
CA SER A 90 -21.66 -18.00 14.37
C SER A 90 -20.44 -18.61 15.07
N ALA A 91 -19.22 -18.23 14.68
CA ALA A 91 -18.02 -18.80 15.26
C ALA A 91 -17.93 -18.48 16.76
N PRO A 92 -17.73 -19.48 17.64
CA PRO A 92 -17.55 -19.23 19.05
C PRO A 92 -16.16 -18.64 19.31
N GLY A 93 -16.10 -17.61 20.16
CA GLY A 93 -14.84 -17.08 20.66
C GLY A 93 -14.18 -17.99 21.73
N PRO A 94 -13.00 -17.60 22.25
CA PRO A 94 -12.30 -16.37 21.91
C PRO A 94 -11.61 -16.45 20.54
N PHE A 95 -11.45 -15.31 19.86
CA PHE A 95 -10.73 -15.20 18.60
C PHE A 95 -9.27 -14.84 18.85
N GLN A 96 -8.36 -15.45 18.08
CA GLN A 96 -6.97 -15.01 17.99
C GLN A 96 -6.82 -14.06 16.80
N ILE A 97 -6.16 -12.94 17.04
CA ILE A 97 -5.86 -11.92 16.04
C ILE A 97 -4.35 -11.86 15.90
N ASP A 98 -3.85 -12.10 14.69
CA ASP A 98 -2.47 -11.92 14.30
C ASP A 98 -2.39 -10.74 13.32
N ALA A 99 -1.49 -9.80 13.58
CA ALA A 99 -1.25 -8.64 12.71
C ALA A 99 0.23 -8.55 12.37
N GLU A 100 0.53 -8.35 11.09
CA GLU A 100 1.90 -8.21 10.58
C GLU A 100 2.04 -6.95 9.73
N LEU A 101 3.11 -6.19 9.98
CA LEU A 101 3.59 -5.17 9.05
C LEU A 101 4.64 -5.82 8.15
N ARG A 102 4.34 -5.89 6.85
CA ARG A 102 5.22 -6.54 5.86
C ARG A 102 5.86 -5.51 4.93
N PHE A 103 7.10 -5.76 4.55
CA PHE A 103 7.85 -4.97 3.58
C PHE A 103 8.06 -5.76 2.30
N GLN A 104 7.83 -5.12 1.16
CA GLN A 104 8.12 -5.66 -0.17
C GLN A 104 8.94 -4.64 -0.94
N VAL A 105 10.04 -5.09 -1.55
CA VAL A 105 10.97 -4.21 -2.29
C VAL A 105 10.34 -3.67 -3.57
N ILE A 106 9.56 -4.51 -4.27
CA ILE A 106 8.92 -4.17 -5.55
C ILE A 106 7.42 -4.18 -5.35
N SER A 107 6.77 -3.02 -5.46
CA SER A 107 5.30 -2.96 -5.36
C SER A 107 4.64 -3.69 -6.53
N PHE A 108 3.46 -4.25 -6.29
CA PHE A 108 2.62 -4.85 -7.34
C PHE A 108 2.47 -3.93 -8.55
N ARG A 109 2.14 -2.66 -8.30
CA ARG A 109 1.97 -1.66 -9.36
C ARG A 109 3.22 -1.50 -10.22
N TRP A 110 4.41 -1.53 -9.60
CA TRP A 110 5.66 -1.38 -10.32
C TRP A 110 5.85 -2.49 -11.35
N ALA A 111 5.60 -3.73 -10.95
CA ALA A 111 5.68 -4.89 -11.84
C ALA A 111 4.60 -4.87 -12.92
N GLU A 112 3.35 -4.56 -12.54
CA GLU A 112 2.23 -4.48 -13.49
C GLU A 112 2.45 -3.41 -14.57
N ASN A 113 3.01 -2.25 -14.20
CA ASN A 113 3.31 -1.18 -15.14
C ASN A 113 4.33 -1.58 -16.21
N LEU A 114 5.14 -2.63 -15.96
CA LEU A 114 6.08 -3.14 -16.95
C LEU A 114 5.46 -4.14 -17.94
N ARG A 115 4.35 -4.78 -17.59
CA ARG A 115 3.72 -5.83 -18.41
C ARG A 115 3.29 -5.37 -19.81
N PRO A 116 2.79 -4.13 -20.02
CA PRO A 116 2.43 -3.66 -21.36
C PRO A 116 3.62 -3.52 -22.31
N TYR A 117 4.84 -3.36 -21.78
CA TYR A 117 6.04 -3.23 -22.59
C TYR A 117 6.51 -4.61 -23.05
N ASN A 118 6.57 -4.82 -24.37
CA ASN A 118 6.98 -6.09 -24.96
C ASN A 118 8.46 -6.09 -25.33
N SER A 119 9.34 -6.21 -24.34
CA SER A 119 10.79 -6.42 -24.53
C SER A 119 11.26 -7.72 -23.87
N GLU A 120 12.49 -8.16 -24.16
CA GLU A 120 13.06 -9.32 -23.48
C GLU A 120 13.23 -9.05 -21.97
N GLU A 121 13.71 -7.86 -21.64
CA GLU A 121 14.02 -7.42 -20.29
C GLU A 121 12.77 -7.35 -19.41
N THR A 122 11.68 -6.77 -19.92
CA THR A 122 10.42 -6.64 -19.16
C THR A 122 9.78 -8.00 -18.95
N ARG A 123 9.76 -8.87 -19.96
CA ARG A 123 9.26 -10.25 -19.81
C ARG A 123 10.09 -11.05 -18.81
N ARG A 124 11.43 -10.94 -18.87
CA ARG A 124 12.33 -11.61 -17.92
C ARG A 124 12.11 -11.11 -16.49
N PHE A 125 12.04 -9.79 -16.30
CA PHE A 125 11.75 -9.21 -14.99
C PHE A 125 10.41 -9.69 -14.43
N VAL A 126 9.34 -9.60 -15.23
CA VAL A 126 7.99 -10.02 -14.81
C VAL A 126 7.98 -11.51 -14.45
N GLY A 127 8.67 -12.36 -15.22
CA GLY A 127 8.85 -13.76 -14.89
C GLY A 127 9.52 -13.98 -13.52
N TYR A 128 10.57 -13.22 -13.21
CA TYR A 128 11.20 -13.28 -11.88
C TYR A 128 10.26 -12.80 -10.77
N TYR A 129 9.57 -11.69 -10.99
CA TYR A 129 8.59 -11.16 -10.05
C TYR A 129 7.50 -12.19 -9.71
N GLU A 130 6.93 -12.85 -10.72
CA GLU A 130 5.92 -13.89 -10.55
C GLU A 130 6.47 -15.11 -9.81
N SER A 131 7.67 -15.56 -10.18
CA SER A 131 8.30 -16.72 -9.52
C SER A 131 8.59 -16.51 -8.04
N MET A 132 8.78 -15.25 -7.63
CA MET A 132 9.10 -14.86 -6.25
C MET A 132 7.87 -14.37 -5.46
N ALA A 133 6.69 -14.26 -6.08
CA ALA A 133 5.53 -13.58 -5.50
C ALA A 133 5.16 -14.13 -4.10
N SER A 134 5.25 -15.44 -3.90
CA SER A 134 4.94 -16.12 -2.63
C SER A 134 5.90 -15.82 -1.47
N SER A 135 7.10 -15.32 -1.76
CA SER A 135 8.17 -15.09 -0.77
C SER A 135 8.81 -13.71 -0.85
N SER A 136 8.25 -12.81 -1.66
CA SER A 136 8.82 -11.50 -1.96
C SER A 136 8.68 -10.44 -0.84
N SER A 137 8.13 -10.81 0.32
CA SER A 137 7.94 -9.89 1.44
C SER A 137 8.48 -10.41 2.75
N GLU A 138 9.02 -9.50 3.56
CA GLU A 138 9.59 -9.76 4.87
C GLU A 138 8.72 -9.14 5.97
N VAL A 139 8.62 -9.81 7.12
CA VAL A 139 7.90 -9.27 8.29
C VAL A 139 8.79 -8.26 9.01
N LEU A 140 8.36 -7.01 9.12
CA LEU A 140 9.04 -5.97 9.89
C LEU A 140 8.64 -5.97 11.36
N ALA A 141 7.35 -6.20 11.63
CA ALA A 141 6.78 -6.24 12.97
C ALA A 141 5.56 -7.15 12.99
N SER A 142 5.31 -7.79 14.14
CA SER A 142 4.15 -8.65 14.35
C SER A 142 3.56 -8.46 15.75
N ALA A 143 2.25 -8.59 15.87
CA ALA A 143 1.54 -8.61 17.15
C ALA A 143 0.47 -9.70 17.16
N ARG A 144 0.20 -10.24 18.36
CA ARG A 144 -0.87 -11.22 18.59
C ARG A 144 -1.73 -10.80 19.77
N ALA A 145 -3.04 -10.95 19.63
CA ALA A 145 -4.01 -10.70 20.68
C ALA A 145 -5.11 -11.77 20.69
N THR A 146 -5.79 -11.92 21.83
CA THR A 146 -6.96 -12.79 21.99
C THR A 146 -8.14 -11.95 22.46
N THR A 147 -9.31 -12.12 21.85
CA THR A 147 -10.51 -11.41 22.29
C THR A 147 -10.91 -11.90 23.68
N ARG A 148 -11.37 -10.97 24.53
CA ARG A 148 -11.91 -11.30 25.84
C ARG A 148 -13.27 -11.95 25.74
#